data_AF-A0AAW9MPJ3-F1
#
_entry.id   AF-A0AAW9MPJ3-F1
#
_cell.length_a   1.000
_cell.length_b   1.000
_cell.length_c   1.000
_cell.angle_alpha   90.00
_cell.angle_beta   90.00
_cell.angle_gamma   90.00
#
_symmetry.space_group_name_H-M   'P 1'
#
loop_
_entity.id
_entity.type
_entity.pdbx_description
1 polymer ?
#
loop_
_entity_poly.entity_id
_entity_poly.type
_entity_poly.pdbx_seq_one_letter_code
_entity_poly.pdbx_strand_id
1 'polypeptide(L)'
;MTKKKIILPLLLCVLIAVVPLLTIKDSEFGGADGQAEEAITEIDPNYEPWAESLLVPPGGETESLLFALQAALGAGVVGYGLGYFIARKKFQK
;
A
#
# COMPACT_ATOMS: atom_id res chain seq x y z
N MET A 1 7.16 22.53 -18.64
CA MET A 1 6.75 22.08 -17.29
C MET A 1 7.73 22.69 -16.30
N THR A 2 7.31 23.66 -15.48
CA THR A 2 8.21 24.33 -14.53
C THR A 2 8.67 23.32 -13.46
N LYS A 3 9.99 23.22 -13.20
CA LYS A 3 10.58 22.26 -12.23
C LYS A 3 9.84 22.22 -10.89
N LYS A 4 9.34 23.37 -10.44
CA LYS A 4 8.51 23.53 -9.22
C LYS A 4 7.26 22.64 -9.19
N LYS A 5 6.60 22.38 -10.33
CA LYS A 5 5.39 21.56 -10.42
C LYS A 5 5.63 20.05 -10.23
N ILE A 6 6.89 19.61 -10.29
CA ILE A 6 7.28 18.20 -10.07
C ILE A 6 7.91 18.05 -8.68
N ILE A 7 8.80 18.97 -8.31
CA ILE A 7 9.53 18.90 -7.04
C ILE A 7 8.58 19.00 -5.84
N LEU A 8 7.57 19.87 -5.91
CA LEU A 8 6.63 20.08 -4.81
C LEU A 8 5.79 18.83 -4.47
N PRO A 9 5.09 18.17 -5.42
CA PRO A 9 4.34 16.96 -5.10
C PRO A 9 5.25 15.80 -4.70
N LEU A 10 6.46 15.69 -5.27
CA LEU A 10 7.40 14.64 -4.90
C LEU A 10 7.88 14.81 -3.45
N LEU A 11 8.17 16.05 -3.04
CA LEU A 11 8.51 16.37 -1.66
C LEU A 11 7.34 16.10 -0.70
N LEU A 12 6.11 16.38 -1.11
CA LEU A 12 4.91 16.05 -0.34
C LEU A 12 4.75 14.53 -0.15
N CYS A 13 4.95 13.72 -1.19
CA CYS A 13 4.91 12.26 -1.08
C CYS A 13 5.97 11.75 -0.10
N VAL A 14 7.20 12.29 -0.16
CA VAL A 14 8.27 11.93 0.78
C VAL A 14 7.89 12.31 2.21
N LEU A 15 7.29 13.48 2.43
CA LEU A 15 6.85 13.89 3.77
C LEU A 15 5.75 12.97 4.30
N ILE A 16 4.74 12.63 3.49
CA ILE A 16 3.66 11.72 3.91
C ILE A 16 4.19 10.34 4.25
N ALA A 17 5.22 9.86 3.53
CA ALA A 17 5.85 8.58 3.83
C ALA A 17 6.72 8.64 5.09
N VAL A 18 7.59 9.66 5.22
CA VAL A 18 8.63 9.71 6.26
C VAL A 18 8.09 10.16 7.62
N VAL A 19 7.11 11.07 7.65
CA VAL A 19 6.59 11.61 8.92
C VAL A 19 6.05 10.50 9.84
N PRO A 20 5.17 9.58 9.39
CA PRO A 20 4.68 8.48 10.21
C PRO A 20 5.80 7.57 10.73
N LEU A 21 6.80 7.26 9.90
CA LEU A 21 7.94 6.42 10.30
C LEU A 21 8.78 7.06 11.43
N LEU A 22 8.83 8.39 11.51
CA LEU A 22 9.58 9.09 12.55
C LEU A 22 8.76 9.30 13.83
N THR A 23 7.44 9.48 13.69
CA THR A 23 6.55 9.78 14.82
C THR A 23 6.04 8.52 15.53
N ILE A 24 5.90 7.41 14.80
CA ILE A 24 5.32 6.16 15.31
C ILE A 24 6.45 5.12 15.39
N LYS A 25 7.00 4.93 16.59
CA LYS A 25 8.19 4.10 16.83
C LYS A 25 7.90 2.66 17.23
N ASP A 26 6.74 2.42 17.86
CA ASP A 26 6.31 1.12 18.36
C ASP A 26 5.03 0.64 17.65
N SER A 27 4.95 0.85 16.33
CA SER A 27 3.84 0.31 15.54
C SER A 27 4.30 -0.93 14.80
N GLU A 28 3.66 -2.05 15.10
CA GLU A 28 3.57 -3.14 14.15
C GLU A 28 2.72 -2.61 12.99
N PHE A 29 3.34 -2.36 11.84
CA PHE A 29 2.62 -2.09 10.60
C PHE A 29 2.02 -3.41 10.11
N GLY A 30 1.04 -3.92 10.86
CA GLY A 30 0.30 -5.12 10.55
C GLY A 30 -0.62 -4.91 9.36
N GLY A 31 -0.91 -5.99 8.66
CA GLY A 31 -1.94 -6.00 7.63
C GLY A 31 -3.33 -5.76 8.20
N ALA A 32 -4.30 -5.52 7.32
CA ALA A 32 -5.71 -5.39 7.71
C ALA A 32 -6.23 -6.64 8.45
N ASP A 33 -5.70 -7.81 8.10
CA ASP A 33 -6.13 -9.09 8.66
C ASP A 33 -5.78 -9.20 10.16
N GLY A 34 -4.61 -8.70 10.58
CA GLY A 34 -4.23 -8.70 12.01
C GLY A 34 -5.12 -7.79 12.85
N GLN A 35 -5.54 -6.64 12.30
CA GLN A 35 -6.50 -5.75 12.97
C GLN A 35 -7.89 -6.39 13.06
N ALA A 36 -8.28 -7.15 12.03
CA ALA A 36 -9.55 -7.88 12.05
C ALA A 36 -9.53 -8.99 13.10
N GLU A 37 -8.45 -9.75 13.22
CA GLU A 37 -8.28 -10.80 14.22
C GLU A 37 -8.36 -10.25 15.65
N GLU A 38 -7.68 -9.13 15.93
CA GLU A 38 -7.73 -8.45 17.23
C GLU A 38 -9.16 -8.02 17.58
N ALA A 39 -9.85 -7.36 16.64
CA ALA A 39 -11.23 -6.92 16.84
C ALA A 39 -12.21 -8.08 17.03
N ILE A 40 -12.04 -9.17 16.28
CA ILE A 40 -12.88 -10.38 16.43
C ILE A 40 -12.66 -11.00 17.81
N THR A 41 -11.41 -11.10 18.26
CA THR A 41 -11.06 -11.68 19.56
C THR A 41 -11.61 -10.85 20.73
N GLU A 42 -11.67 -9.52 20.59
CA GLU A 42 -12.32 -8.64 21.57
C GLU A 42 -13.84 -8.83 21.64
N ILE A 43 -14.49 -9.09 20.49
CA ILE A 43 -15.96 -9.24 20.41
C ILE A 43 -16.40 -10.63 20.88
N ASP A 44 -15.71 -11.69 20.44
CA ASP A 44 -15.98 -13.08 20.82
C ASP A 44 -14.67 -13.86 20.99
N PRO A 45 -14.24 -14.09 22.25
CA PRO A 45 -13.02 -14.83 22.55
C PRO A 45 -13.03 -16.30 22.12
N ASN A 46 -14.19 -16.88 21.83
CA ASN A 46 -14.34 -18.28 21.44
C ASN A 46 -14.63 -18.44 19.94
N TYR A 47 -14.45 -17.38 19.16
CA TYR A 47 -14.69 -17.41 17.72
C TYR A 47 -13.72 -18.38 17.02
N GLU A 48 -14.28 -19.33 16.27
CA GLU A 48 -13.50 -20.18 15.36
C GLU A 48 -13.62 -19.65 13.91
N PRO A 49 -12.49 -19.55 13.17
CA PRO A 49 -12.51 -19.19 11.76
C PRO A 49 -13.40 -20.14 10.94
N TRP A 50 -14.35 -19.59 10.20
CA TRP A 50 -15.22 -20.36 9.30
C TRP A 50 -14.56 -20.74 7.97
N ALA A 51 -13.35 -20.23 7.70
CA ALA A 51 -12.55 -20.54 6.53
C ALA A 51 -11.05 -20.51 6.86
N GLU A 52 -10.30 -21.41 6.23
CA GLU A 52 -8.84 -21.46 6.32
C GLU A 52 -8.21 -20.92 5.04
N SER A 53 -7.07 -20.25 5.18
CA SER A 53 -6.27 -19.78 4.05
C SER A 53 -5.74 -20.98 3.27
N LEU A 54 -6.16 -21.11 2.00
CA LEU A 54 -5.72 -22.19 1.10
C LEU A 54 -4.21 -22.14 0.81
N LEU A 55 -3.58 -20.99 0.99
CA LEU A 55 -2.18 -20.76 0.69
C LEU A 55 -1.61 -19.77 1.72
N VAL A 56 -0.86 -20.29 2.69
CA VAL A 56 -0.14 -19.51 3.69
C VAL A 56 1.32 -19.41 3.23
N PRO A 57 1.81 -18.23 2.82
CA PRO A 57 3.21 -18.04 2.48
C PRO A 57 4.11 -18.36 3.68
N PRO A 58 5.30 -18.92 3.47
CA PRO A 58 6.23 -19.17 4.58
C PRO A 58 6.73 -17.82 5.14
N GLY A 59 6.24 -17.47 6.33
CA GLY A 59 6.64 -16.28 7.10
C GLY A 59 5.96 -14.97 6.67
N GLY A 60 5.66 -14.10 7.65
CA GLY A 60 4.98 -12.81 7.42
C GLY A 60 5.77 -11.80 6.58
N GLU A 61 7.10 -11.98 6.46
CA GLU A 61 7.93 -11.18 5.54
C GLU A 61 7.62 -11.49 4.06
N THR A 62 7.32 -12.75 3.74
CA THR A 62 6.97 -13.17 2.38
C THR A 62 5.62 -12.59 1.96
N GLU A 63 4.64 -12.58 2.87
CA GLU A 63 3.34 -11.92 2.66
C GLU A 63 3.51 -10.43 2.38
N SER A 64 4.26 -9.73 3.23
CA SER A 64 4.54 -8.30 3.08
C SER A 64 5.24 -7.98 1.75
N LEU A 65 6.17 -8.83 1.31
CA LEU A 65 6.84 -8.69 0.02
C LEU A 65 5.87 -8.85 -1.16
N LEU A 66 4.96 -9.83 -1.10
CA LEU A 66 3.94 -10.03 -2.13
C LEU A 66 2.99 -8.84 -2.21
N PHE A 67 2.57 -8.27 -1.08
CA PHE A 67 1.79 -7.02 -1.06
C PHE A 67 2.56 -5.84 -1.65
N ALA A 68 3.84 -5.67 -1.29
CA ALA A 68 4.68 -4.63 -1.84
C ALA A 68 4.83 -4.76 -3.38
N LEU A 69 5.00 -5.98 -3.87
CA LEU A 69 5.07 -6.27 -5.31
C LEU A 69 3.74 -5.92 -6.01
N GLN A 70 2.60 -6.33 -5.45
CA GLN A 70 1.28 -6.00 -5.97
C GLN A 70 1.07 -4.48 -6.02
N ALA A 71 1.44 -3.77 -4.96
CA ALA A 71 1.37 -2.31 -4.90
C ALA A 71 2.24 -1.64 -5.96
N ALA A 72 3.48 -2.12 -6.14
CA ALA A 72 4.40 -1.60 -7.16
C ALA A 72 3.86 -1.80 -8.59
N LEU A 73 3.33 -2.99 -8.88
CA LEU A 73 2.70 -3.28 -10.17
C LEU A 73 1.46 -2.43 -10.41
N GLY A 74 0.58 -2.30 -9.41
CA GLY A 74 -0.62 -1.45 -9.47
C GLY A 74 -0.26 0.02 -9.73
N ALA A 75 0.73 0.56 -9.01
CA ALA A 75 1.24 1.90 -9.23
C ALA A 75 1.83 2.08 -10.63
N GLY A 76 2.53 1.07 -11.15
CA GLY A 76 3.06 1.06 -12.53
C GLY A 76 1.95 1.15 -13.58
N VAL A 77 0.90 0.35 -13.45
CA VAL A 77 -0.25 0.34 -14.38
C VAL A 77 -0.97 1.70 -14.35
N VAL A 78 -1.29 2.22 -13.15
CA VAL A 78 -1.97 3.52 -13.00
C VAL A 78 -1.10 4.65 -13.55
N GLY A 79 0.19 4.65 -13.21
CA GLY A 79 1.16 5.65 -13.68
C GLY A 79 1.29 5.65 -15.20
N TYR A 80 1.37 4.46 -15.81
CA TYR A 80 1.40 4.32 -17.27
C TYR A 80 0.10 4.83 -17.91
N GLY A 81 -1.07 4.45 -17.38
CA GLY A 81 -2.36 4.89 -17.91
C GLY A 81 -2.52 6.42 -17.88
N LEU A 82 -2.21 7.05 -16.75
CA LEU A 82 -2.20 8.51 -16.63
C LEU A 82 -1.21 9.17 -17.59
N GLY A 83 0.00 8.61 -17.69
CA GLY A 83 1.03 9.06 -18.63
C GLY A 83 0.56 8.97 -20.09
N TYR A 84 -0.10 7.87 -20.45
CA TYR A 84 -0.65 7.65 -21.78
C TYR A 84 -1.76 8.66 -22.12
N PHE A 85 -2.69 8.94 -21.20
CA PHE A 85 -3.74 9.94 -21.44
C PHE A 85 -3.18 11.35 -21.67
N ILE A 86 -2.16 11.73 -20.89
CA ILE A 86 -1.47 13.02 -21.05
C ILE A 86 -0.75 13.07 -22.40
N ALA A 87 -0.04 11.99 -22.77
CA ALA A 87 0.64 11.89 -24.06
C ALA A 87 -0.34 11.95 -25.23
N ARG A 88 -1.43 11.18 -25.17
CA ARG A 88 -2.50 11.17 -26.19
C ARG A 88 -3.08 12.57 -26.40
N LYS A 89 -3.41 13.32 -25.34
CA LYS A 89 -3.89 14.71 -25.48
C LYS A 89 -2.86 15.64 -26.12
N LYS A 90 -1.56 15.38 -25.91
CA LYS A 90 -0.46 16.19 -26.47
C LYS A 90 -0.18 15.87 -27.94
N PHE A 91 -0.39 14.62 -28.36
CA PHE A 91 -0.06 14.13 -29.71
C PHE A 91 -1.27 13.88 -30.62
N GLN A 92 -2.51 13.90 -30.10
CA GLN A 92 -3.70 14.05 -30.94
C GLN A 92 -3.77 15.50 -31.44
N LYS A 93 -3.43 15.69 -32.72
CA LYS A 93 -3.81 16.87 -33.49
C LYS A 93 -5.33 16.90 -33.70
#